data_AF-A0A353VXG9-F1
#
_entry.id   AF-A0A353VXG9-F1
#
_cell.length_a   1.000
_cell.length_b   1.000
_cell.length_c   1.000
_cell.angle_alpha   90.00
_cell.angle_beta   90.00
_cell.angle_gamma   90.00
#
_symmetry.space_group_name_H-M   'P 1'
#
loop_
_entity.id
_entity.type
_entity.pdbx_description
1 polymer ?
#
loop_
_entity_poly.entity_id
_entity_poly.type
_entity_poly.pdbx_seq_one_letter_code
_entity_poly.pdbx_strand_id
1 'polypeptide(L)'
;MKMLLEKKYYSFLTKNILCLCLIFFAFPLHADQSQKQRLQEPINQLHETLINIMVISDSTNFEERYKYLEPIISEYFDINLISRVVLSRYWKTIEEKDKIKFTDLFKKLTISTYVSRFNSYNNQIFKKISVERLKENRFLVKTEFRKLEGSPITFNYIVQK
;
A
#
# COMPACT_ATOMS: atom_id res chain seq x y z
N MET A 1 -38.72 -58.33 -2.80
CA MET A 1 -38.59 -57.21 -1.84
C MET A 1 -37.16 -56.64 -1.68
N LYS A 2 -36.09 -57.27 -2.22
CA LYS A 2 -34.73 -56.68 -2.23
C LYS A 2 -34.50 -55.59 -3.30
N MET A 3 -35.29 -55.58 -4.37
CA MET A 3 -35.10 -54.69 -5.52
C MET A 3 -35.60 -53.24 -5.31
N LEU A 4 -36.41 -52.97 -4.27
CA LEU A 4 -36.94 -51.64 -3.97
C LEU A 4 -36.04 -50.82 -3.02
N LEU A 5 -35.11 -51.47 -2.30
CA LEU A 5 -34.20 -50.78 -1.38
C LEU A 5 -33.03 -50.09 -2.09
N GLU A 6 -32.53 -50.63 -3.20
CA GLU A 6 -31.36 -50.03 -3.89
C GLU A 6 -31.70 -48.71 -4.59
N LYS A 7 -32.88 -48.58 -5.21
CA LYS A 7 -33.31 -47.33 -5.87
C LYS A 7 -33.39 -46.13 -4.91
N LYS A 8 -33.74 -46.38 -3.64
CA LYS A 8 -33.85 -45.32 -2.62
C LYS A 8 -32.47 -44.82 -2.17
N TYR A 9 -31.46 -45.71 -2.17
CA TYR A 9 -30.09 -45.38 -1.80
C TYR A 9 -29.40 -44.50 -2.85
N TYR A 10 -29.55 -44.82 -4.14
CA TYR A 10 -29.01 -44.00 -5.24
C TYR A 10 -29.68 -42.61 -5.37
N SER A 11 -30.98 -42.51 -5.08
CA SER A 11 -31.68 -41.21 -5.05
C SER A 11 -31.22 -40.31 -3.89
N PHE A 12 -30.74 -40.89 -2.78
CA PHE A 12 -30.25 -40.14 -1.63
C PHE A 12 -28.78 -39.74 -1.79
N LEU A 13 -27.95 -40.60 -2.41
CA LEU A 13 -26.56 -40.25 -2.75
C LEU A 13 -26.47 -39.15 -3.82
N THR A 14 -27.30 -39.20 -4.86
CA THR A 14 -27.29 -38.19 -5.93
C THR A 14 -27.77 -36.81 -5.46
N LYS A 15 -28.70 -36.74 -4.49
CA LYS A 15 -29.14 -35.47 -3.88
C LYS A 15 -28.11 -34.82 -2.96
N ASN A 16 -27.31 -35.61 -2.23
CA ASN A 16 -26.30 -35.07 -1.31
C ASN A 16 -24.99 -34.68 -2.02
N ILE A 17 -24.64 -35.35 -3.12
CA ILE A 17 -23.48 -34.96 -3.95
C ILE A 17 -23.73 -33.63 -4.69
N LEU A 18 -24.99 -33.34 -5.07
CA LEU A 18 -25.36 -32.09 -5.73
C LEU A 18 -25.26 -30.86 -4.79
N CYS A 19 -25.43 -31.05 -3.47
CA CYS A 19 -25.28 -29.98 -2.48
C CYS A 19 -23.80 -29.71 -2.11
N LEU A 20 -22.93 -30.72 -2.23
CA LEU A 20 -21.52 -30.60 -1.84
C LEU A 20 -20.67 -29.87 -2.90
N CYS A 21 -21.08 -29.86 -4.17
CA CYS A 21 -20.40 -29.12 -5.24
C CYS A 21 -20.69 -27.60 -5.23
N LEU A 22 -21.74 -27.14 -4.56
CA LEU A 22 -22.10 -25.71 -4.49
C LEU A 22 -21.24 -24.90 -3.49
N ILE A 23 -20.50 -25.57 -2.59
CA ILE A 23 -19.64 -24.89 -1.60
C ILE A 23 -18.23 -24.62 -2.15
N PHE A 24 -17.80 -25.31 -3.22
CA PHE A 24 -16.41 -25.19 -3.71
C PHE A 24 -16.17 -24.07 -4.73
N PHE A 25 -17.23 -23.46 -5.30
CA PHE A 25 -17.08 -22.47 -6.39
C PHE A 25 -17.07 -20.99 -5.95
N ALA A 26 -17.11 -20.70 -4.64
CA ALA A 26 -17.24 -19.34 -4.12
C ALA A 26 -15.91 -18.58 -3.87
N PHE A 27 -14.74 -19.13 -4.24
CA PHE A 27 -13.44 -18.59 -3.79
C PHE A 27 -12.61 -17.67 -4.73
N PRO A 28 -13.04 -17.19 -5.92
CA PRO A 28 -12.19 -16.26 -6.68
C PRO A 28 -12.23 -14.81 -6.16
N LEU A 29 -13.22 -14.43 -5.34
CA LEU A 29 -13.40 -13.02 -4.93
C LEU A 29 -12.44 -12.56 -3.81
N HIS A 30 -11.97 -13.48 -2.97
CA HIS A 30 -11.10 -13.16 -1.83
C HIS A 30 -9.65 -12.88 -2.24
N ALA A 31 -9.17 -13.50 -3.33
CA ALA A 31 -7.79 -13.34 -3.79
C ALA A 31 -7.51 -11.91 -4.26
N ASP A 32 -8.41 -11.32 -5.06
CA ASP A 32 -8.29 -9.95 -5.58
C ASP A 32 -8.36 -8.89 -4.47
N GLN A 33 -9.29 -9.06 -3.53
CA GLN A 33 -9.43 -8.13 -2.39
C GLN A 33 -8.21 -8.16 -1.47
N SER A 34 -7.68 -9.35 -1.16
CA SER A 34 -6.47 -9.48 -0.34
C SER A 34 -5.24 -8.84 -1.00
N GLN A 35 -5.15 -8.92 -2.32
CA GLN A 35 -4.05 -8.31 -3.08
C GLN A 35 -4.15 -6.80 -3.09
N LYS A 36 -5.35 -6.24 -3.35
CA LYS A 36 -5.59 -4.80 -3.29
C LYS A 36 -5.27 -4.24 -1.91
N GLN A 37 -5.62 -4.95 -0.84
CA GLN A 37 -5.28 -4.54 0.52
C GLN A 37 -3.77 -4.51 0.74
N ARG A 38 -3.03 -5.56 0.38
CA ARG A 38 -1.56 -5.59 0.51
C ARG A 38 -0.86 -4.47 -0.28
N LEU A 39 -1.37 -4.14 -1.46
CA LEU A 39 -0.83 -3.04 -2.28
C LEU A 39 -1.12 -1.66 -1.67
N GLN A 40 -2.16 -1.54 -0.84
CA GLN A 40 -2.60 -0.29 -0.24
C GLN A 40 -2.00 -0.06 1.16
N GLU A 41 -1.66 -1.13 1.88
CA GLU A 41 -1.17 -1.03 3.26
C GLU A 41 -0.01 -0.05 3.44
N PRO A 42 1.07 -0.10 2.63
CA PRO A 42 2.17 0.87 2.74
C PRO A 42 1.73 2.34 2.61
N ILE A 43 0.73 2.56 1.75
CA ILE A 43 0.21 3.90 1.44
C ILE A 43 -0.71 4.37 2.56
N ASN A 44 -1.55 3.49 3.11
CA ASN A 44 -2.41 3.79 4.24
C ASN A 44 -1.57 4.17 5.47
N GLN A 45 -0.54 3.38 5.79
CA GLN A 45 0.37 3.66 6.90
C GLN A 45 1.09 4.99 6.73
N LEU A 46 1.55 5.31 5.51
CA LEU A 46 2.10 6.62 5.20
C LEU A 46 1.07 7.74 5.43
N HIS A 47 -0.13 7.62 4.86
CA HIS A 47 -1.18 8.64 4.94
C HIS A 47 -1.63 8.91 6.38
N GLU A 48 -1.87 7.86 7.16
CA GLU A 48 -2.22 7.96 8.57
C GLU A 48 -1.13 8.66 9.36
N THR A 49 0.13 8.28 9.14
CA THR A 49 1.27 8.90 9.82
C THR A 49 1.42 10.36 9.44
N LEU A 50 1.24 10.71 8.16
CA LEU A 50 1.28 12.10 7.69
C LEU A 50 0.17 12.95 8.32
N ILE A 51 -1.04 12.43 8.45
CA ILE A 51 -2.11 13.13 9.17
C ILE A 51 -1.76 13.26 10.65
N ASN A 52 -1.27 12.21 11.29
CA ASN A 52 -0.90 12.25 12.71
C ASN A 52 0.14 13.32 13.02
N ILE A 53 1.22 13.43 12.22
CA ILE A 53 2.24 14.47 12.43
C ILE A 53 1.73 15.90 12.17
N MET A 54 0.65 16.06 11.40
CA MET A 54 -0.05 17.34 11.27
C MET A 54 -0.90 17.63 12.50
N VAL A 55 -1.57 16.63 13.07
CA VAL A 55 -2.45 16.79 14.25
C VAL A 55 -1.64 17.17 15.48
N ILE A 56 -0.47 16.56 15.67
CA ILE A 56 0.42 16.85 16.81
C ILE A 56 1.39 18.02 16.54
N SER A 57 1.23 18.76 15.44
CA SER A 57 2.21 19.78 15.01
C SER A 57 2.43 20.89 16.01
N ASP A 58 1.40 21.24 16.76
CA ASP A 58 1.41 22.39 17.68
C ASP A 58 2.01 22.02 19.05
N SER A 59 2.10 20.73 19.35
CA SER A 59 2.62 20.18 20.62
C SER A 59 3.96 19.47 20.47
N THR A 60 4.51 19.34 19.26
CA THR A 60 5.77 18.65 18.99
C THR A 60 6.67 19.46 18.07
N ASN A 61 7.98 19.27 18.22
CA ASN A 61 8.97 19.89 17.36
C ASN A 61 9.25 19.06 16.09
N PHE A 62 10.11 19.60 15.23
CA PHE A 62 10.47 18.94 13.97
C PHE A 62 11.13 17.57 14.18
N GLU A 63 12.04 17.43 15.15
CA GLU A 63 12.79 16.20 15.39
C GLU A 63 11.89 15.08 15.92
N GLU A 64 10.93 15.41 16.78
CA GLU A 64 9.94 14.45 17.29
C GLU A 64 9.08 13.89 16.14
N ARG A 65 8.59 14.76 15.26
CA ARG A 65 7.81 14.33 14.08
C ARG A 65 8.66 13.59 13.05
N TYR A 66 9.93 13.96 12.91
CA TYR A 66 10.90 13.23 12.10
C TYR A 66 11.03 11.79 12.60
N LYS A 67 11.27 11.59 13.90
CA LYS A 67 11.38 10.26 14.52
C LYS A 67 10.09 9.45 14.39
N TYR A 68 8.93 10.12 14.43
CA TYR A 68 7.63 9.48 14.23
C TYR A 68 7.43 8.97 12.80
N LEU A 69 7.88 9.73 11.79
CA LEU A 69 7.71 9.37 10.38
C LEU A 69 8.80 8.43 9.84
N GLU A 70 10.01 8.49 10.39
CA GLU A 70 11.16 7.69 9.95
C GLU A 70 10.90 6.18 9.81
N PRO A 71 10.27 5.46 10.77
CA PRO A 71 10.05 4.02 10.62
C PRO A 71 9.15 3.68 9.42
N ILE A 72 8.17 4.53 9.13
CA ILE A 72 7.22 4.31 8.02
C ILE A 72 7.92 4.47 6.68
N ILE A 73 8.78 5.48 6.53
CA ILE A 73 9.60 5.63 5.32
C ILE A 73 10.61 4.48 5.22
N SER A 74 11.20 4.05 6.33
CA SER A 74 12.19 2.98 6.35
C SER A 74 11.63 1.61 5.96
N GLU A 75 10.39 1.34 6.36
CA GLU A 75 9.70 0.08 6.08
C GLU A 75 9.18 0.00 4.65
N TYR A 76 8.55 1.08 4.18
CA TYR A 76 7.72 1.03 2.98
C TYR A 76 8.35 1.63 1.73
N PHE A 77 9.40 2.44 1.86
CA PHE A 77 10.09 3.02 0.71
C PHE A 77 11.37 2.23 0.42
N ASP A 78 11.47 1.73 -0.81
CA ASP A 78 12.74 1.20 -1.32
C ASP A 78 13.69 2.35 -1.67
N ILE A 79 14.26 2.98 -0.63
CA ILE A 79 15.17 4.13 -0.77
C ILE A 79 16.39 3.76 -1.62
N ASN A 80 16.85 2.51 -1.57
CA ASN A 80 17.96 2.04 -2.41
C ASN A 80 17.59 2.07 -3.90
N LEU A 81 16.44 1.51 -4.26
CA LEU A 81 15.95 1.51 -5.63
C LEU A 81 15.66 2.93 -6.10
N ILE A 82 14.97 3.74 -5.29
CA ILE A 82 14.66 5.13 -5.63
C ILE A 82 15.96 5.92 -5.84
N SER A 83 16.96 5.75 -4.98
CA SER A 83 18.26 6.40 -5.12
C SER A 83 18.96 6.02 -6.43
N ARG A 84 18.91 4.73 -6.81
CA ARG A 84 19.42 4.24 -8.10
C ARG A 84 18.66 4.86 -9.28
N VAL A 85 17.34 4.98 -9.18
CA VAL A 85 16.49 5.60 -10.22
C VAL A 85 16.82 7.08 -10.37
N VAL A 86 16.95 7.82 -9.26
CA VAL A 86 17.29 9.25 -9.25
C VAL A 86 18.67 9.50 -9.83
N LEU A 87 19.68 8.73 -9.43
CA LEU A 87 21.04 8.86 -9.96
C LEU A 87 21.19 8.33 -11.38
N SER A 88 20.30 7.43 -11.82
CA SER A 88 20.26 6.89 -13.17
C SER A 88 21.64 6.37 -13.62
N ARG A 89 22.16 6.83 -14.76
CA ARG A 89 23.48 6.42 -15.28
C ARG A 89 24.63 6.64 -14.29
N TYR A 90 24.54 7.66 -13.44
CA TYR A 90 25.61 8.00 -12.50
C TYR A 90 25.75 7.00 -11.37
N TRP A 91 24.71 6.21 -11.07
CA TRP A 91 24.80 5.14 -10.08
C TRP A 91 25.95 4.16 -10.40
N LYS A 92 26.20 3.89 -11.68
CA LYS A 92 27.26 2.96 -12.10
C LYS A 92 28.67 3.56 -12.03
N THR A 93 28.79 4.88 -11.98
CA THR A 93 30.08 5.58 -12.09
C THR A 93 30.62 6.05 -10.76
N ILE A 94 29.77 6.25 -9.75
CA ILE A 94 30.20 6.69 -8.42
C ILE A 94 30.69 5.52 -7.56
N GLU A 95 31.59 5.83 -6.62
CA GLU A 95 32.13 4.85 -5.67
C GLU A 95 31.05 4.33 -4.71
N GLU A 96 31.26 3.14 -4.14
CA GLU A 96 30.30 2.54 -3.21
C GLU A 96 30.06 3.39 -1.98
N LYS A 97 31.10 4.06 -1.46
CA LYS A 97 30.99 4.99 -0.33
C LYS A 97 30.02 6.14 -0.63
N ASP A 98 30.01 6.63 -1.87
CA ASP A 98 29.18 7.76 -2.29
C ASP A 98 27.74 7.31 -2.56
N LYS A 99 27.52 6.07 -3.02
CA LYS A 99 26.17 5.49 -3.10
C LYS A 99 25.53 5.37 -1.73
N ILE A 100 26.27 4.87 -0.73
CA ILE A 100 25.80 4.75 0.65
C ILE A 100 25.47 6.13 1.20
N LYS A 101 26.40 7.09 1.07
CA LYS A 101 26.22 8.46 1.55
C LYS A 101 25.03 9.15 0.88
N PHE A 102 24.89 9.02 -0.43
CA PHE A 102 23.76 9.59 -1.17
C PHE A 102 22.44 8.99 -0.69
N THR A 103 22.37 7.67 -0.56
CA THR A 103 21.15 6.97 -0.15
C THR A 103 20.69 7.38 1.25
N ASP A 104 21.62 7.48 2.20
CA ASP A 104 21.35 7.97 3.56
C ASP A 104 20.85 9.43 3.55
N LEU A 105 21.54 10.32 2.83
CA LEU A 105 21.14 11.72 2.71
C LEU A 105 19.78 11.87 2.00
N PHE A 106 19.52 11.05 0.99
CA PHE A 106 18.25 11.05 0.27
C PHE A 106 17.10 10.59 1.16
N LYS A 107 17.31 9.56 2.00
CA LYS A 107 16.34 9.16 3.03
C LYS A 107 16.03 10.31 3.98
N LYS A 108 17.07 10.93 4.55
CA LYS A 108 16.94 12.07 5.49
C LYS A 108 16.20 13.24 4.86
N LEU A 109 16.55 13.59 3.61
CA LEU A 109 15.88 14.64 2.86
C LEU A 109 14.40 14.33 2.62
N THR A 110 14.09 13.07 2.27
CA THR A 110 12.70 12.62 2.04
C THR A 110 11.85 12.80 3.29
N ILE A 111 12.31 12.27 4.43
CA ILE A 111 11.59 12.40 5.72
C ILE A 111 11.44 13.87 6.09
N SER A 112 12.52 14.64 6.01
CA SER A 112 12.52 16.08 6.34
C SER A 112 11.54 16.87 5.48
N THR A 113 11.45 16.55 4.19
CA THR A 113 10.52 17.21 3.26
C THR A 113 9.08 16.93 3.63
N TYR A 114 8.74 15.69 4.00
CA TYR A 114 7.39 15.36 4.46
C TYR A 114 7.06 16.07 5.76
N VAL A 115 7.93 16.00 6.78
CA VAL A 115 7.69 16.68 8.08
C VAL A 115 7.51 18.19 7.90
N SER A 116 8.33 18.81 7.05
CA SER A 116 8.24 20.24 6.76
C SER A 116 6.93 20.63 6.06
N ARG A 117 6.45 19.81 5.12
CA ARG A 117 5.25 20.10 4.32
C ARG A 117 3.94 19.72 5.00
N PHE A 118 3.95 18.70 5.86
CA PHE A 118 2.80 18.20 6.60
C PHE A 118 2.84 18.75 8.03
N ASN A 119 2.78 20.08 8.15
CA ASN A 119 3.10 20.79 9.38
C ASN A 119 1.90 21.42 10.12
N SER A 120 0.67 21.28 9.61
CA SER A 120 -0.52 21.91 10.20
C SER A 120 -1.80 21.19 9.80
N TYR A 121 -2.62 20.78 10.77
CA TYR A 121 -3.90 20.11 10.51
C TYR A 121 -5.07 21.09 10.47
N ASN A 122 -5.90 20.94 9.44
CA ASN A 122 -7.16 21.64 9.22
C ASN A 122 -8.11 20.75 8.41
N ASN A 123 -8.48 19.60 8.99
CA ASN A 123 -9.42 18.62 8.43
C ASN A 123 -9.04 18.07 7.05
N GLN A 124 -7.74 18.04 6.73
CA GLN A 124 -7.30 17.42 5.49
C GLN A 124 -7.44 15.90 5.57
N ILE A 125 -7.77 15.27 4.43
CA ILE A 125 -7.93 13.83 4.34
C ILE A 125 -7.25 13.29 3.09
N PHE A 126 -6.79 12.05 3.17
CA PHE A 126 -6.42 11.29 1.99
C PHE A 126 -7.61 10.47 1.49
N LYS A 127 -7.83 10.45 0.17
CA LYS A 127 -8.81 9.60 -0.49
C LYS A 127 -8.13 8.72 -1.51
N LYS A 128 -8.45 7.42 -1.46
CA LYS A 128 -8.11 6.47 -2.50
C LYS A 128 -9.01 6.67 -3.71
N ILE A 129 -8.43 6.64 -4.90
CA ILE A 129 -9.15 6.77 -6.18
C ILE A 129 -9.19 5.43 -6.92
N SER A 130 -8.03 4.86 -7.25
CA SER A 130 -7.96 3.59 -8.00
C SER A 130 -6.66 2.83 -7.75
N VAL A 131 -6.68 1.53 -8.08
CA VAL A 131 -5.47 0.71 -8.23
C VAL A 131 -5.48 0.13 -9.63
N GLU A 132 -4.44 0.42 -10.39
CA GLU A 132 -4.30 0.03 -11.79
C GLU A 132 -3.03 -0.82 -11.94
N ARG A 133 -3.15 -2.01 -12.51
CA ARG A 133 -1.97 -2.81 -12.85
C ARG A 133 -1.29 -2.18 -14.06
N LEU A 134 -0.02 -1.80 -13.93
CA LEU A 134 0.79 -1.28 -15.04
C LEU A 134 1.50 -2.41 -15.79
N LYS A 135 2.13 -3.33 -15.04
CA LYS A 135 2.86 -4.51 -15.53
C LYS A 135 2.77 -5.63 -14.49
N GLU A 136 3.35 -6.79 -14.80
CA GLU A 136 3.56 -7.82 -13.79
C GLU A 136 4.29 -7.24 -12.57
N ASN A 137 3.74 -7.49 -11.37
CA ASN A 137 4.22 -6.99 -10.09
C ASN A 137 4.42 -5.47 -9.98
N ARG A 138 3.81 -4.66 -10.86
CA ARG A 138 3.89 -3.19 -10.80
C ARG A 138 2.51 -2.55 -10.94
N PHE A 139 2.14 -1.77 -9.94
CA PHE A 139 0.81 -1.17 -9.81
C PHE A 139 0.91 0.34 -9.61
N LEU A 140 -0.02 1.07 -10.21
CA LEU A 140 -0.26 2.49 -9.95
C LEU A 140 -1.41 2.59 -8.96
N VAL A 141 -1.16 3.16 -7.79
CA VAL A 141 -2.20 3.50 -6.82
C VAL A 141 -2.43 4.99 -6.88
N LYS A 142 -3.64 5.39 -7.31
CA LYS A 142 -4.03 6.79 -7.41
C LYS A 142 -4.72 7.23 -6.12
N THR A 143 -4.24 8.32 -5.53
CA THR A 143 -4.84 8.92 -4.34
C THR A 143 -4.92 10.43 -4.48
N GLU A 144 -5.71 11.06 -3.62
CA GLU A 144 -5.86 12.50 -3.52
C GLU A 144 -5.70 12.94 -2.07
N PHE A 145 -4.99 14.04 -1.86
CA PHE A 145 -5.00 14.80 -0.63
C PHE A 145 -5.97 15.96 -0.77
N ARG A 146 -7.00 16.01 0.08
CA ARG A 146 -8.07 17.01 0.04
C ARG A 146 -7.99 17.92 1.25
N LYS A 147 -8.12 19.22 1.02
CA LYS A 147 -8.27 20.26 2.02
C LYS A 147 -9.74 20.69 2.07
N LEU A 148 -10.14 21.46 3.09
CA LEU A 148 -11.48 22.07 3.14
C LEU A 148 -11.74 22.93 1.92
N GLU A 149 -10.74 23.72 1.51
CA GLU A 149 -10.82 24.65 0.40
C GLU A 149 -9.79 24.31 -0.68
N GLY A 150 -10.17 24.54 -1.94
CA GLY A 150 -9.31 24.36 -3.11
C GLY A 150 -9.45 23.01 -3.81
N SER A 151 -8.67 22.84 -4.89
CA SER A 151 -8.70 21.62 -5.69
C SER A 151 -7.96 20.46 -5.01
N PRO A 152 -8.42 19.20 -5.18
CA PRO A 152 -7.69 18.02 -4.71
C PRO A 152 -6.26 17.97 -5.25
N ILE A 153 -5.31 17.58 -4.40
CA ILE A 153 -3.91 17.40 -4.78
C ILE A 153 -3.68 15.91 -5.06
N THR A 154 -3.32 15.56 -6.28
CA THR A 154 -3.03 14.17 -6.63
C THR A 154 -1.75 13.66 -5.96
N PHE A 155 -1.82 12.47 -5.36
CA PHE A 155 -0.70 11.78 -4.74
C PHE A 155 -0.68 10.33 -5.25
N ASN A 156 0.11 10.07 -6.29
CA ASN A 156 0.15 8.76 -6.95
C ASN A 156 1.39 7.96 -6.55
N TYR A 157 1.23 6.65 -6.42
CA TYR A 157 2.30 5.75 -6.00
C TYR A 157 2.51 4.64 -7.02
N ILE A 158 3.78 4.32 -7.26
CA ILE A 158 4.16 3.08 -7.94
C ILE A 158 4.51 2.05 -6.87
N VAL A 159 3.70 1.02 -6.77
CA VAL A 159 3.93 -0.10 -5.86
C VAL A 159 4.47 -1.28 -6.64
N GLN A 160 5.56 -1.85 -6.17
CA GLN A 160 6.18 -3.03 -6.74
C GLN A 160 6.08 -4.19 -5.73
N LYS A 161 5.74 -5.38 -6.22
CA LYS A 161 5.67 -6.61 -5.43
C LYS A 161 6.94 -7.43 -5.62
#